data_AF-A0AAP5H1L8-F1
#
_entry.id   AF-A0AAP5H1L8-F1
#
_cell.length_a   1.000
_cell.length_b   1.000
_cell.length_c   1.000
_cell.angle_alpha   90.00
_cell.angle_beta   90.00
_cell.angle_gamma   90.00
#
_symmetry.space_group_name_H-M   'P 1'
#
loop_
_entity.id
_entity.type
_entity.pdbx_description
1 polymer ?
#
loop_
_entity_poly.entity_id
_entity_poly.type
_entity_poly.pdbx_seq_one_letter_code
_entity_poly.pdbx_strand_id
1 'polypeptide(L)'
;MYTSDNYIPAVLDLTITSNELINYTGTVKGHILNVSGYDFRTDAAKVRLTDPYDQGSRGETFGNKWYDLKKVWQANQNHFRQATIW
;
A
#
# COMPACT_ATOMS: atom_id res chain seq x y z
N MET A 1 3.59 19.38 2.46
CA MET A 1 2.13 19.30 2.28
C MET A 1 1.79 17.81 2.17
N TYR A 2 1.04 17.25 3.11
CA TYR A 2 0.56 15.86 3.04
C TYR A 2 -0.80 15.90 2.33
N THR A 3 -0.83 15.74 1.01
CA THR A 3 -2.09 15.83 0.27
C THR A 3 -2.63 14.42 0.06
N SER A 4 -3.58 13.99 0.88
CA SER A 4 -4.54 12.95 0.46
C SER A 4 -5.45 13.63 -0.57
N ASP A 5 -5.06 13.55 -1.83
CA ASP A 5 -5.82 13.91 -3.03
C ASP A 5 -7.25 14.43 -2.76
N ASN A 6 -7.37 15.72 -2.44
CA ASN A 6 -8.62 16.48 -2.25
C ASN A 6 -9.85 15.72 -1.70
N TYR A 7 -9.71 14.97 -0.59
CA TYR A 7 -10.80 14.20 0.06
C TYR A 7 -11.36 13.00 -0.72
N ILE A 8 -10.73 12.61 -1.84
CA ILE A 8 -11.13 11.41 -2.58
C ILE A 8 -10.35 10.22 -2.03
N PRO A 9 -11.02 9.21 -1.44
CA PRO A 9 -10.33 8.05 -0.90
C PRO A 9 -9.83 7.16 -2.04
N ALA A 10 -8.51 6.99 -2.14
CA ALA A 10 -7.93 6.01 -3.05
C ALA A 10 -7.79 4.65 -2.37
N VAL A 11 -8.20 3.60 -3.08
CA VAL A 11 -8.06 2.20 -2.66
C VAL A 11 -7.25 1.44 -3.71
N LEU A 12 -6.30 0.64 -3.25
CA LEU A 12 -5.41 -0.15 -4.10
C LEU A 12 -5.75 -1.64 -3.99
N ASP A 13 -5.79 -2.34 -5.12
CA ASP A 13 -5.90 -3.79 -5.19
C ASP A 13 -4.56 -4.38 -5.65
N LEU A 14 -3.80 -4.96 -4.72
CA LEU A 14 -2.39 -5.30 -4.91
C LEU A 14 -2.11 -6.81 -4.83
N THR A 15 -1.13 -7.26 -5.61
CA THR A 15 -0.37 -8.48 -5.27
C THR A 15 0.89 -8.06 -4.53
N ILE A 16 0.98 -8.43 -3.26
CA ILE A 16 2.05 -8.01 -2.37
C ILE A 16 2.97 -9.19 -2.10
N THR A 17 4.27 -9.00 -2.32
CA THR A 17 5.31 -9.89 -1.80
C THR A 17 6.28 -9.13 -0.89
N SER A 18 7.10 -9.87 -0.16
CA SER A 18 8.15 -9.30 0.70
C SER A 18 9.19 -8.45 -0.05
N ASN A 19 9.32 -8.65 -1.37
CA ASN A 19 10.29 -7.93 -2.22
C ASN A 19 9.83 -6.50 -2.56
N GLU A 20 8.51 -6.29 -2.62
CA GLU A 20 7.92 -4.97 -2.81
C GLU A 20 7.67 -4.30 -1.47
N LEU A 21 7.00 -5.00 -0.54
CA LEU A 21 6.61 -4.43 0.76
C LEU A 21 7.19 -5.28 1.88
N ILE A 22 8.27 -4.76 2.50
CA ILE A 22 9.11 -5.48 3.49
C ILE A 22 8.36 -5.97 4.74
N ASN A 23 7.19 -5.40 5.04
CA ASN A 23 6.41 -5.78 6.21
C ASN A 23 5.67 -7.11 6.01
N TYR A 24 5.48 -7.56 4.77
CA TYR A 24 4.76 -8.79 4.47
C TYR A 24 5.74 -9.96 4.47
N THR A 25 5.43 -11.00 5.25
CA THR A 25 6.29 -12.19 5.36
C THR A 25 5.94 -13.28 4.34
N GLY A 26 5.00 -13.01 3.42
CA GLY A 26 4.50 -13.95 2.44
C GLY A 26 3.76 -13.23 1.32
N THR A 27 3.36 -13.99 0.29
CA THR A 27 2.61 -13.42 -0.84
C THR A 27 1.13 -13.29 -0.47
N VAL A 28 0.58 -12.09 -0.62
CA VAL A 28 -0.87 -11.82 -0.50
C VAL A 28 -1.38 -11.37 -1.86
N LYS A 29 -2.42 -12.02 -2.38
CA LYS A 29 -3.02 -11.70 -3.69
C LYS A 29 -4.41 -11.09 -3.50
N GLY A 30 -4.74 -10.07 -4.29
CA GLY A 30 -6.04 -9.39 -4.21
C GLY A 30 -6.20 -8.58 -2.92
N HIS A 31 -5.12 -7.96 -2.44
CA HIS A 31 -5.14 -7.25 -1.16
C HIS A 31 -5.63 -5.82 -1.34
N ILE A 32 -6.73 -5.49 -0.68
CA ILE A 32 -7.39 -4.19 -0.78
C ILE A 32 -6.87 -3.27 0.34
N LEU A 33 -6.19 -2.19 -0.03
CA LEU A 33 -5.57 -1.25 0.91
C LEU A 33 -6.02 0.18 0.69
N ASN A 34 -6.32 0.88 1.79
CA ASN A 34 -6.61 2.30 1.75
C ASN A 34 -5.33 3.12 1.71
N VAL A 35 -5.29 4.12 0.83
CA VAL A 35 -4.23 5.13 0.85
C VAL A 35 -4.60 6.22 1.85
N SER A 36 -3.79 6.39 2.88
CA SER A 36 -4.01 7.38 3.95
C SER A 36 -3.07 8.58 3.91
N GLY A 37 -2.21 8.68 2.89
CA GLY A 37 -1.38 9.86 2.68
C GLY A 37 -0.29 9.68 1.65
N TYR A 38 0.27 10.81 1.22
CA TYR A 38 1.39 10.86 0.29
C TYR A 38 2.46 11.81 0.82
N ASP A 39 3.72 11.50 0.53
CA ASP A 39 4.88 12.33 0.84
C ASP A 39 5.78 12.45 -0.39
N PHE A 40 5.68 13.60 -1.07
CA PHE A 40 6.46 13.94 -2.26
C PHE A 40 7.53 15.00 -1.97
N ARG A 41 7.91 15.21 -0.70
CA ARG A 41 8.88 16.26 -0.32
C ARG A 41 10.32 15.92 -0.69
N THR A 42 10.60 14.66 -1.01
CA THR A 42 11.93 14.16 -1.38
C THR A 42 11.83 13.38 -2.69
N ASP A 43 12.97 13.15 -3.35
CA ASP A 43 13.06 12.32 -4.57
C ASP A 43 12.62 10.87 -4.32
N ALA A 44 12.59 10.43 -3.06
CA ALA A 44 12.07 9.13 -2.64
C ALA A 44 10.61 9.27 -2.20
N ALA A 45 9.72 9.50 -3.16
CA ALA A 45 8.28 9.64 -2.91
C ALA A 45 7.72 8.43 -2.13
N LYS A 46 6.90 8.71 -1.11
CA LYS A 46 6.28 7.69 -0.26
C LYS A 46 4.76 7.78 -0.29
N VAL A 47 4.13 6.63 -0.07
CA VAL A 47 2.69 6.49 0.13
C VAL A 47 2.42 5.81 1.46
N ARG A 48 1.41 6.28 2.18
CA ARG A 48 0.95 5.69 3.43
C ARG A 48 -0.21 4.78 3.12
N LEU A 49 -0.10 3.52 3.50
CA LEU A 49 -1.15 2.52 3.37
C LEU A 49 -1.67 2.16 4.76
N THR A 50 -2.99 2.06 4.88
CA THR A 50 -3.67 1.58 6.09
C THR A 50 -4.10 0.15 5.85
N ASP A 51 -3.46 -0.77 6.56
CA ASP A 51 -3.70 -2.19 6.39
C ASP A 51 -4.29 -2.81 7.66
N PRO A 52 -5.58 -3.19 7.66
CA PRO A 52 -6.21 -3.91 8.77
C PRO A 52 -5.81 -5.40 8.81
N TYR A 53 -4.97 -5.87 7.90
CA TYR A 53 -4.55 -7.26 7.83
C TYR A 53 -3.63 -7.62 9.00
N ASP A 54 -4.06 -8.63 9.75
CA ASP A 54 -3.25 -9.36 10.72
C ASP A 54 -2.70 -10.62 10.05
N GLN A 55 -1.49 -10.52 9.52
CA GLN A 55 -0.84 -11.64 8.85
C GLN A 55 -0.43 -12.69 9.89
N GLY A 56 -1.18 -13.79 9.95
CA GLY A 56 -0.87 -14.94 10.80
C GLY A 56 -1.58 -14.98 12.15
N SER A 57 -2.69 -14.24 12.32
CA SER A 57 -3.49 -14.23 13.56
C SER A 57 -2.68 -13.88 14.81
N ARG A 58 -1.77 -12.90 14.68
CA ARG A 58 -0.88 -12.45 15.75
C ARG A 58 -1.57 -11.49 16.72
N GLY A 59 -2.80 -11.06 16.43
CA GLY A 59 -3.54 -10.06 17.18
C GLY A 59 -3.12 -8.62 16.86
N GLU A 60 -2.25 -8.42 15.86
CA GLU A 60 -1.71 -7.12 15.47
C GLU A 60 -1.85 -6.88 13.97
N THR A 61 -2.53 -5.79 13.60
CA THR A 61 -2.60 -5.35 12.21
C THR A 61 -1.32 -4.63 11.80
N PHE A 62 -0.98 -4.64 10.52
CA PHE A 62 0.11 -3.77 10.02
C PHE A 62 -0.15 -2.28 10.24
N GLY A 63 -1.43 -1.88 10.29
CA GLY A 63 -1.85 -0.53 10.60
C GLY A 63 -1.39 0.48 9.55
N ASN A 64 -0.98 1.66 10.01
CA ASN A 64 -0.56 2.75 9.12
C ASN A 64 0.94 2.70 8.84
N LYS A 65 1.34 2.30 7.63
CA LYS A 65 2.76 2.22 7.24
C LYS A 65 3.08 3.03 5.99
N TRP A 66 4.26 3.63 6.00
CA TRP A 66 4.83 4.33 4.84
C TRP A 66 5.64 3.35 4.00
N TYR A 67 5.39 3.37 2.70
CA TYR A 67 6.07 2.57 1.70
C TYR A 67 6.63 3.47 0.60
N ASP A 68 7.67 3.00 -0.07
CA ASP A 68 8.16 3.64 -1.29
C ASP A 68 7.08 3.54 -2.38
N LEU A 69 6.70 4.68 -2.95
CA LEU A 69 5.67 4.78 -3.98
C LEU A 69 6.02 3.90 -5.19
N LYS A 70 7.30 3.81 -5.58
CA LYS A 70 7.74 2.99 -6.71
C LYS A 70 7.51 1.50 -6.44
N LYS A 71 7.73 1.07 -5.20
CA LYS A 71 7.50 -0.32 -4.78
C LYS A 71 6.01 -0.66 -4.75
N VAL A 72 5.18 0.25 -4.26
CA VAL A 72 3.71 0.09 -4.29
C VAL A 72 3.18 0.07 -5.72
N TRP A 73 3.70 0.93 -6.59
CA TRP A 73 3.36 0.91 -8.02
C TRP A 73 3.73 -0.42 -8.68
N GLN A 74 4.93 -0.96 -8.41
CA GLN A 74 5.33 -2.30 -8.88
C GLN A 74 4.37 -3.40 -8.38
N ALA A 75 4.00 -3.37 -7.10
CA ALA A 75 3.02 -4.31 -6.54
C ALA A 75 1.64 -4.24 -7.23
N ASN A 76 1.22 -3.04 -7.64
CA ASN A 76 -0.01 -2.85 -8.41
C ASN A 76 0.13 -3.42 -9.83
N GLN A 77 1.25 -3.18 -10.51
CA GLN A 77 1.52 -3.73 -11.85
C GLN A 77 1.57 -5.27 -11.87
N ASN A 78 1.99 -5.88 -10.76
CA ASN A 78 2.01 -7.33 -10.57
C ASN A 78 0.62 -7.94 -10.28
N HIS A 79 -0.40 -7.11 -10.00
CA HIS A 79 -1.76 -7.58 -9.86
C HIS A 79 -2.44 -7.68 -11.23
N PHE A 80 -3.19 -8.77 -11.49
CA PHE A 80 -3.77 -9.02 -12.82
C PHE A 80 -4.76 -7.93 -13.27
N ARG A 81 -5.37 -7.21 -12.32
CA ARG A 81 -6.30 -6.10 -12.61
C ARG A 81 -5.61 -4.74 -12.72
N GLN A 82 -4.37 -4.61 -12.20
CA GLN A 82 -3.61 -3.36 -12.14
C GLN A 82 -4.45 -2.15 -11.67
N ALA A 83 -5.37 -2.36 -10.72
CA ALA A 83 -6.47 -1.45 -10.46
C ALA A 83 -6.15 -0.50 -9.29
N THR A 84 -6.23 0.79 -9.56
CA THR A 84 -6.46 1.83 -8.55
C THR A 84 -7.92 2.22 -8.63
N ILE A 85 -8.62 2.16 -7.50
CA ILE A 85 -10.01 2.60 -7.38
C ILE A 85 -9.96 3.99 -6.75
N TRP A 86 -10.45 4.99 -7.48
CA TRP A 86 -10.46 6.42 -7.11
C TRP A 86 -11.90 6.92 -7.10
#